data_AF-A0A6F9Y218-F1
#
_entry.id   AF-A0A6F9Y218-F1
#
_cell.length_a   1.000
_cell.length_b   1.000
_cell.length_c   1.000
_cell.angle_alpha   90.00
_cell.angle_beta   90.00
_cell.angle_gamma   90.00
#
_symmetry.space_group_name_H-M   'P 1'
#
loop_
_entity.id
_entity.type
_entity.pdbx_description
1 polymer ?
#
loop_
_entity_poly.entity_id
_entity_poly.type
_entity_poly.pdbx_seq_one_letter_code
_entity_poly.pdbx_strand_id
1 'polypeptide(L)'
;MKKFYLLAAGLTLSLTLGACANHQSKTATSSTTSQSQHSSQSKKTNQASAPKVQTQAKASHTQATKPTWNETKAKQLATFMTNWGASMNQSNDVYTPDKPGDFYGASIPNATYNGQMPLAIDSVDNQVKVAWAPNGNGPKDTYLLLACYSDTAHARYLGKHVYLFASYNNQPQVLVSQQNQGNERNSFVFKQTANQDLAKGFAQIFAGKNIPAKFAKSSTNNSNKQGLAVSDEEALKLFYTVQTSAGNAEFSQRLANDADSYLFTDISGQNVTFGMGKDVTRTFPTNTYQVLGSPSYLGSTVFQKIGPNKYLVYQVPTHFDLQFQEDASFAKQKSDQYMDHPQEVTVGTVDEQVLAQMKAKLTH
;
A
#
# COMPACT_ATOMS: atom_id res chain seq x y z
N MET A 1 -42.99 9.02 26.56
CA MET A 1 -42.91 10.10 27.56
C MET A 1 -41.45 10.50 27.76
N LYS A 2 -41.12 11.78 27.45
CA LYS A 2 -40.25 12.71 28.21
C LYS A 2 -39.29 12.08 29.24
N LYS A 3 -38.00 12.45 29.30
CA LYS A 3 -37.48 13.83 29.30
C LYS A 3 -36.13 13.98 28.57
N PHE A 4 -35.95 15.11 27.90
CA PHE A 4 -34.65 15.65 27.48
C PHE A 4 -34.00 16.40 28.65
N TYR A 5 -32.67 16.46 28.69
CA TYR A 5 -31.94 17.50 29.42
C TYR A 5 -31.08 18.31 28.44
N LEU A 6 -31.56 19.52 28.14
CA LEU A 6 -30.76 20.60 27.58
C LEU A 6 -30.08 21.32 28.75
N LEU A 7 -28.79 21.60 28.63
CA LEU A 7 -28.08 22.53 29.50
C LEU A 7 -27.29 23.48 28.61
N ALA A 8 -27.90 24.64 28.36
CA ALA A 8 -27.28 25.76 27.67
C ALA A 8 -26.88 26.82 28.69
N ALA A 9 -25.65 27.31 28.59
CA ALA A 9 -25.20 28.50 29.30
C ALA A 9 -24.36 29.36 28.34
N GLY A 10 -24.94 30.47 27.87
CA GLY A 10 -24.14 31.66 27.62
C GLY A 10 -23.77 32.31 28.96
N LEU A 11 -23.09 33.45 29.04
CA LEU A 11 -22.58 34.40 28.04
C LEU A 11 -21.61 35.29 28.84
N THR A 12 -20.49 35.77 28.28
CA THR A 12 -20.09 37.21 28.29
C THR A 12 -18.67 37.45 27.83
N LEU A 13 -18.61 38.41 26.91
CA LEU A 13 -17.51 39.18 26.36
C LEU A 13 -16.63 39.89 27.40
N SER A 14 -15.33 40.03 27.11
CA SER A 14 -14.55 41.23 27.50
C SER A 14 -13.36 41.43 26.55
N LEU A 15 -13.27 42.62 25.94
CA LEU A 15 -12.16 43.05 25.07
C LEU A 15 -11.06 43.75 25.87
N THR A 16 -9.81 43.64 25.44
CA THR A 16 -8.79 44.71 25.56
C THR A 16 -7.90 44.77 24.33
N LEU A 17 -7.60 45.98 23.87
CA LEU A 17 -6.81 46.30 22.67
C LEU A 17 -5.33 46.57 22.99
N GLY A 18 -4.49 46.48 21.95
CA GLY A 18 -3.22 47.22 21.83
C GLY A 18 -2.06 46.38 21.30
N ALA A 19 -1.23 46.76 20.33
CA ALA A 19 -1.21 47.84 19.35
C ALA A 19 0.09 47.68 18.52
N CYS A 20 -0.02 47.75 17.19
CA CYS A 20 0.99 48.26 16.24
C CYS A 20 2.29 47.44 15.97
N ALA A 21 2.95 47.56 14.81
CA ALA A 21 2.84 48.55 13.73
C ALA A 21 3.02 47.98 12.30
N ASN A 22 2.56 48.75 11.30
CA ASN A 22 2.73 48.50 9.86
C ASN A 22 4.15 48.82 9.36
N HIS A 23 4.49 48.31 8.17
CA HIS A 23 4.91 49.24 7.11
C HIS A 23 4.46 48.80 5.71
N GLN A 24 4.06 49.76 4.88
CA GLN A 24 3.46 49.52 3.56
C GLN A 24 4.46 49.58 2.39
N SER A 25 4.04 48.89 1.33
CA SER A 25 4.25 49.11 -0.09
C SER A 25 4.76 50.48 -0.54
N LYS A 26 5.58 50.50 -1.61
CA LYS A 26 5.56 51.57 -2.62
C LYS A 26 5.71 51.01 -4.04
N THR A 27 4.86 51.52 -4.93
CA THR A 27 4.91 51.35 -6.38
C THR A 27 4.89 52.74 -7.02
N ALA A 28 5.78 53.01 -7.97
CA ALA A 28 5.72 54.13 -8.93
C ALA A 28 6.60 53.70 -10.13
N THR A 29 6.13 53.60 -11.38
CA THR A 29 5.54 54.60 -12.29
C THR A 29 6.59 55.47 -13.02
N SER A 30 7.00 54.96 -14.20
CA SER A 30 7.12 55.63 -15.51
C SER A 30 7.92 56.94 -15.72
N SER A 31 8.94 56.86 -16.60
CA SER A 31 9.28 57.88 -17.61
C SER A 31 10.16 57.25 -18.73
N THR A 32 9.68 57.10 -19.97
CA THR A 32 9.86 58.04 -21.11
C THR A 32 11.32 58.12 -21.62
N THR A 33 11.75 57.28 -22.58
CA THR A 33 11.84 57.54 -24.05
C THR A 33 13.07 58.33 -24.52
N SER A 34 13.93 57.70 -25.34
CA SER A 34 14.63 58.21 -26.55
C SER A 34 15.69 57.18 -26.99
N GLN A 35 15.53 56.48 -28.12
CA GLN A 35 16.06 56.83 -29.46
C GLN A 35 17.60 56.87 -29.58
N SER A 36 18.17 55.90 -30.31
CA SER A 36 18.89 56.14 -31.58
C SER A 36 19.32 54.84 -32.26
N GLN A 37 19.07 54.72 -33.58
CA GLN A 37 19.52 53.61 -34.44
C GLN A 37 20.84 53.95 -35.16
N HIS A 38 21.66 52.93 -35.48
CA HIS A 38 22.51 52.76 -36.69
C HIS A 38 23.34 51.48 -36.47
N SER A 39 23.35 50.40 -37.27
CA SER A 39 23.77 50.22 -38.69
C SER A 39 25.16 50.81 -39.00
N SER A 40 26.10 50.16 -39.71
CA SER A 40 26.04 48.91 -40.49
C SER A 40 27.45 48.41 -40.93
N GLN A 41 27.66 47.09 -40.88
CA GLN A 41 28.18 46.20 -41.96
C GLN A 41 29.36 46.60 -42.90
N SER A 42 30.46 45.83 -42.83
CA SER A 42 31.28 45.27 -43.97
C SER A 42 32.50 44.50 -43.38
N LYS A 43 32.95 43.28 -43.75
CA LYS A 43 33.13 42.44 -44.96
C LYS A 43 34.62 42.30 -45.39
N LYS A 44 35.10 41.03 -45.40
CA LYS A 44 36.25 40.41 -46.13
C LYS A 44 37.69 40.72 -45.62
N THR A 45 38.74 39.86 -45.76
CA THR A 45 38.88 38.40 -46.09
C THR A 45 40.26 37.81 -45.69
N ASN A 46 40.29 36.49 -45.43
CA ASN A 46 41.34 35.46 -45.69
C ASN A 46 42.85 35.72 -45.42
N GLN A 47 43.43 34.87 -44.56
CA GLN A 47 44.53 33.97 -44.95
C GLN A 47 44.59 32.72 -44.04
N ALA A 48 45.23 31.65 -44.49
CA ALA A 48 45.07 30.30 -43.93
C ALA A 48 46.33 29.76 -43.22
N SER A 49 46.13 28.94 -42.19
CA SER A 49 47.07 27.93 -41.70
C SER A 49 46.32 26.90 -40.84
N ALA A 50 46.65 25.63 -41.00
CA ALA A 50 46.05 24.50 -40.29
C ALA A 50 47.17 23.61 -39.70
N PRO A 51 46.88 22.58 -38.88
CA PRO A 51 45.73 22.39 -37.99
C PRO A 51 46.18 22.21 -36.52
N LYS A 52 45.30 22.48 -35.55
CA LYS A 52 45.46 21.93 -34.19
C LYS A 52 44.21 21.14 -33.81
N VAL A 53 44.38 19.82 -33.70
CA VAL A 53 43.31 18.90 -33.31
C VAL A 53 42.93 19.17 -31.85
N GLN A 54 41.75 19.75 -31.64
CA GLN A 54 41.03 19.66 -30.38
C GLN A 54 39.68 19.05 -30.65
N THR A 55 39.57 17.76 -30.33
CA THR A 55 38.33 16.99 -30.35
C THR A 55 37.37 17.56 -29.31
N GLN A 56 36.60 18.58 -29.69
CA GLN A 56 35.41 18.95 -28.92
C GLN A 56 34.44 17.77 -28.99
N ALA A 57 34.42 16.99 -27.92
CA ALA A 57 33.43 15.93 -27.75
C ALA A 57 32.04 16.56 -27.83
N LYS A 58 31.38 16.36 -28.97
CA LYS A 58 29.96 16.67 -29.14
C LYS A 58 29.22 15.87 -28.08
N ALA A 59 28.84 16.53 -26.99
CA ALA A 59 28.11 15.91 -25.90
C ALA A 59 26.81 15.33 -26.47
N SER A 60 26.80 14.02 -26.68
CA SER A 60 25.60 13.30 -27.09
C SER A 60 24.52 13.63 -26.08
N HIS A 61 23.48 14.35 -26.53
CA HIS A 61 22.21 14.34 -25.83
C HIS A 61 21.77 12.88 -25.80
N THR A 62 22.01 12.21 -24.67
CA THR A 62 21.27 11.03 -24.30
C THR A 62 19.81 11.47 -24.25
N GLN A 63 19.07 11.17 -25.32
CA GLN A 63 17.61 11.17 -25.26
C GLN A 63 17.25 10.32 -24.05
N ALA A 64 16.70 10.95 -23.02
CA ALA A 64 16.20 10.24 -21.86
C ALA A 64 15.14 9.27 -22.37
N THR A 65 15.49 7.98 -22.40
CA THR A 65 14.62 6.93 -22.91
C THR A 65 13.32 7.01 -22.14
N LYS A 66 12.24 7.42 -22.83
CA LYS A 66 10.93 7.66 -22.23
C LYS A 66 10.59 6.43 -21.38
N PRO A 67 10.43 6.53 -20.04
CA PRO A 67 10.27 5.34 -19.21
C PRO A 67 8.91 4.69 -19.46
N THR A 68 8.83 3.84 -20.48
CA THR A 68 7.65 3.02 -20.73
C THR A 68 7.47 2.08 -19.55
N TRP A 69 6.21 1.88 -19.16
CA TRP A 69 5.88 0.89 -18.16
C TRP A 69 5.92 -0.49 -18.81
N ASN A 70 6.43 -1.50 -18.10
CA ASN A 70 6.66 -2.82 -18.67
C ASN A 70 6.49 -3.92 -17.61
N GLU A 71 6.50 -5.17 -18.05
CA GLU A 71 6.28 -6.34 -17.20
C GLU A 71 7.30 -6.44 -16.05
N THR A 72 8.57 -6.10 -16.28
CA THR A 72 9.60 -6.07 -15.23
C THR A 72 9.25 -5.08 -14.12
N LYS A 73 8.80 -3.88 -14.48
CA LYS A 73 8.33 -2.86 -13.51
C LYS A 73 7.03 -3.28 -12.82
N ALA A 74 6.13 -3.94 -13.53
CA ALA A 74 4.90 -4.50 -12.94
C ALA A 74 5.22 -5.58 -11.90
N LYS A 75 6.15 -6.50 -12.19
CA LYS A 75 6.65 -7.51 -11.25
C LYS A 75 7.33 -6.88 -10.04
N GLN A 76 8.21 -5.88 -10.26
CA GLN A 76 8.79 -5.09 -9.17
C GLN A 76 7.73 -4.39 -8.31
N LEU A 77 6.68 -3.83 -8.92
CA LEU A 77 5.56 -3.21 -8.19
C LEU A 77 4.77 -4.24 -7.37
N ALA A 78 4.54 -5.46 -7.89
CA ALA A 78 3.87 -6.52 -7.15
C ALA A 78 4.67 -6.96 -5.90
N THR A 79 5.98 -7.19 -6.05
CA THR A 79 6.87 -7.48 -4.91
C THR A 79 6.92 -6.31 -3.93
N PHE A 80 6.98 -5.07 -4.44
CA PHE A 80 6.98 -3.88 -3.60
C PHE A 80 5.67 -3.74 -2.80
N MET A 81 4.51 -3.90 -3.44
CA MET A 81 3.21 -3.80 -2.78
C MET A 81 2.97 -4.89 -1.75
N THR A 82 3.46 -6.11 -2.02
CA THR A 82 3.48 -7.19 -1.05
C THR A 82 4.26 -6.79 0.21
N ASN A 83 5.50 -6.32 0.03
CA ASN A 83 6.41 -6.06 1.14
C ASN A 83 6.06 -4.78 1.91
N TRP A 84 5.63 -3.75 1.20
CA TRP A 84 5.14 -2.50 1.77
C TRP A 84 3.81 -2.71 2.49
N GLY A 85 2.85 -3.42 1.87
CA GLY A 85 1.55 -3.72 2.46
C GLY A 85 1.70 -4.50 3.76
N ALA A 86 2.55 -5.53 3.77
CA ALA A 86 2.82 -6.30 4.99
C ALA A 86 3.42 -5.43 6.12
N SER A 87 4.33 -4.49 5.80
CA SER A 87 4.86 -3.51 6.77
C SER A 87 3.84 -2.49 7.30
N MET A 88 2.66 -2.43 6.68
CA MET A 88 1.51 -1.59 7.06
C MET A 88 0.34 -2.41 7.64
N ASN A 89 0.54 -3.71 7.89
CA ASN A 89 -0.53 -4.67 8.24
C ASN A 89 -1.70 -4.73 7.23
N GLN A 90 -1.39 -4.57 5.94
CA GLN A 90 -2.35 -4.64 4.83
C GLN A 90 -1.99 -5.75 3.82
N SER A 91 -2.85 -6.76 3.70
CA SER A 91 -2.80 -7.71 2.58
C SER A 91 -3.45 -7.06 1.36
N ASN A 92 -2.64 -6.59 0.40
CA ASN A 92 -3.12 -5.93 -0.82
C ASN A 92 -3.14 -6.92 -1.99
N ASP A 93 -4.30 -7.12 -2.60
CA ASP A 93 -4.46 -7.84 -3.87
C ASP A 93 -4.43 -6.90 -5.06
N VAL A 94 -3.98 -7.44 -6.21
CA VAL A 94 -4.05 -6.74 -7.50
C VAL A 94 -5.41 -6.99 -8.15
N TYR A 95 -6.01 -5.93 -8.69
CA TYR A 95 -7.28 -5.97 -9.43
C TYR A 95 -7.08 -5.41 -10.84
N THR A 96 -7.76 -6.02 -11.81
CA THR A 96 -7.65 -5.71 -13.25
C THR A 96 -9.04 -5.61 -13.88
N PRO A 97 -9.18 -5.11 -15.12
CA PRO A 97 -10.48 -5.04 -15.81
C PRO A 97 -11.22 -6.36 -15.87
N ASP A 98 -10.47 -7.45 -16.11
CA ASP A 98 -10.98 -8.82 -16.25
C ASP A 98 -11.18 -9.53 -14.90
N LYS A 99 -10.54 -9.03 -13.84
CA LYS A 99 -10.68 -9.51 -12.46
C LYS A 99 -10.87 -8.31 -11.51
N PRO A 100 -12.05 -7.67 -11.52
CA PRO A 100 -12.33 -6.52 -10.67
C PRO A 100 -12.56 -6.93 -9.21
N GLY A 101 -12.30 -6.00 -8.29
CA GLY A 101 -12.65 -6.12 -6.87
C GLY A 101 -13.89 -5.31 -6.52
N ASP A 102 -14.62 -5.70 -5.48
CA ASP A 102 -15.68 -4.88 -4.89
C ASP A 102 -15.09 -4.00 -3.77
N PHE A 103 -15.16 -2.68 -3.92
CA PHE A 103 -14.79 -1.69 -2.91
C PHE A 103 -16.02 -0.89 -2.48
N TYR A 104 -16.75 -1.38 -1.47
CA TYR A 104 -17.98 -0.77 -0.96
C TYR A 104 -19.07 -0.53 -2.05
N GLY A 105 -19.20 -1.45 -3.00
CA GLY A 105 -20.09 -1.36 -4.17
C GLY A 105 -19.41 -0.84 -5.43
N ALA A 106 -18.21 -0.24 -5.34
CA ALA A 106 -17.45 0.20 -6.50
C ALA A 106 -16.61 -0.94 -7.09
N SER A 107 -16.89 -1.31 -8.34
CA SER A 107 -16.11 -2.30 -9.09
C SER A 107 -14.74 -1.70 -9.48
N ILE A 108 -13.68 -2.00 -8.73
CA ILE A 108 -12.33 -1.47 -8.96
C ILE A 108 -11.49 -2.41 -9.85
N PRO A 109 -10.68 -1.89 -10.79
CA PRO A 109 -10.50 -0.47 -11.15
C PRO A 109 -11.63 0.12 -12.01
N ASN A 110 -12.50 -0.74 -12.57
CA ASN A 110 -13.38 -0.46 -13.71
C ASN A 110 -14.20 0.82 -13.57
N ALA A 111 -14.87 1.00 -12.43
CA ALA A 111 -15.75 2.12 -12.13
C ALA A 111 -15.07 3.49 -12.29
N THR A 112 -13.75 3.57 -12.05
CA THR A 112 -12.99 4.83 -12.09
C THR A 112 -12.82 5.40 -13.50
N TYR A 113 -12.77 4.55 -14.53
CA TYR A 113 -12.45 4.95 -15.91
C TYR A 113 -13.53 4.59 -16.95
N ASN A 114 -14.51 3.75 -16.60
CA ASN A 114 -15.66 3.48 -17.47
C ASN A 114 -16.80 4.51 -17.34
N GLY A 115 -16.65 5.50 -16.43
CA GLY A 115 -17.62 6.56 -16.18
C GLY A 115 -18.70 6.24 -15.14
N GLN A 116 -18.74 5.02 -14.55
CA GLN A 116 -19.70 4.67 -13.50
C GLN A 116 -19.47 5.46 -12.21
N MET A 117 -18.21 5.68 -11.82
CA MET A 117 -17.81 6.55 -10.71
C MET A 117 -16.53 7.31 -11.10
N PRO A 118 -16.63 8.44 -11.82
CA PRO A 118 -15.48 9.15 -12.36
C PRO A 118 -14.40 9.43 -11.31
N LEU A 119 -13.14 9.13 -11.64
CA LEU A 119 -12.00 9.45 -10.78
C LEU A 119 -11.94 10.96 -10.52
N ALA A 120 -11.92 11.35 -9.24
CA ALA A 120 -11.71 12.73 -8.81
C ALA A 120 -10.54 12.81 -7.83
N ILE A 121 -9.85 13.96 -7.79
CA ILE A 121 -8.64 14.14 -6.97
C ILE A 121 -8.84 15.28 -5.96
N ASP A 122 -8.65 14.96 -4.68
CA ASP A 122 -8.76 15.83 -3.49
C ASP A 122 -10.16 16.42 -3.22
N SER A 123 -11.03 16.55 -4.21
CA SER A 123 -12.42 17.04 -4.10
C SER A 123 -13.36 16.34 -5.09
N VAL A 124 -14.65 16.22 -4.74
CA VAL A 124 -15.72 15.62 -5.56
C VAL A 124 -15.92 16.30 -6.92
N ASP A 125 -15.67 17.61 -7.00
CA ASP A 125 -15.79 18.39 -8.23
C ASP A 125 -14.58 18.26 -9.18
N ASN A 126 -13.43 17.81 -8.67
CA ASN A 126 -12.17 17.77 -9.43
C ASN A 126 -12.00 16.44 -10.18
N GLN A 127 -12.94 16.14 -11.06
CA GLN A 127 -12.92 14.95 -11.92
C GLN A 127 -11.81 15.04 -12.97
N VAL A 128 -11.04 13.96 -13.14
CA VAL A 128 -9.88 13.91 -14.04
C VAL A 128 -10.05 12.91 -15.17
N LYS A 129 -9.38 13.18 -16.30
CA LYS A 129 -9.26 12.20 -17.38
C LYS A 129 -8.41 11.03 -16.90
N VAL A 130 -8.90 9.81 -17.09
CA VAL A 130 -8.26 8.57 -16.65
C VAL A 130 -8.47 7.47 -17.68
N ALA A 131 -7.49 6.58 -17.82
CA ALA A 131 -7.57 5.41 -18.69
C ALA A 131 -6.82 4.23 -18.07
N TRP A 132 -7.34 3.02 -18.20
CA TRP A 132 -6.59 1.81 -17.88
C TRP A 132 -5.50 1.58 -18.93
N ALA A 133 -4.25 1.56 -18.50
CA ALA A 133 -3.07 1.59 -19.37
C ALA A 133 -1.89 0.80 -18.75
N PRO A 134 -1.98 -0.54 -18.64
CA PRO A 134 -1.00 -1.40 -17.98
C PRO A 134 0.33 -1.53 -18.74
N ASN A 135 0.49 -0.81 -19.86
CA ASN A 135 1.75 -0.62 -20.61
C ASN A 135 2.27 0.83 -20.54
N GLY A 136 1.59 1.72 -19.81
CA GLY A 136 1.93 3.15 -19.70
C GLY A 136 1.74 3.98 -20.96
N ASN A 137 1.05 3.45 -21.99
CA ASN A 137 0.73 4.18 -23.21
C ASN A 137 -0.69 4.74 -23.14
N GLY A 138 -0.87 5.98 -23.59
CA GLY A 138 -2.16 6.64 -23.68
C GLY A 138 -2.04 8.13 -23.99
N PRO A 139 -3.16 8.88 -23.94
CA PRO A 139 -3.17 10.31 -24.20
C PRO A 139 -2.35 11.13 -23.18
N LYS A 140 -1.98 12.35 -23.56
CA LYS A 140 -1.49 13.36 -22.60
C LYS A 140 -2.62 13.83 -21.69
N ASP A 141 -2.25 14.45 -20.57
CA ASP A 141 -3.17 15.11 -19.63
C ASP A 141 -4.28 14.14 -19.16
N THR A 142 -3.87 12.89 -18.95
CA THR A 142 -4.71 11.74 -18.58
C THR A 142 -3.93 10.89 -17.57
N TYR A 143 -4.60 10.45 -16.50
CA TYR A 143 -4.05 9.50 -15.55
C TYR A 143 -4.07 8.10 -16.17
N LEU A 144 -2.90 7.61 -16.57
CA LEU A 144 -2.71 6.29 -17.13
C LEU A 144 -2.54 5.29 -15.99
N LEU A 145 -3.60 4.55 -15.64
CA LEU A 145 -3.59 3.57 -14.55
C LEU A 145 -2.74 2.37 -14.98
N LEU A 146 -1.63 2.15 -14.28
CA LEU A 146 -0.67 1.08 -14.53
C LEU A 146 -0.99 -0.18 -13.71
N ALA A 147 -1.53 0.01 -12.50
CA ALA A 147 -2.03 -1.06 -11.64
C ALA A 147 -3.04 -0.52 -10.60
N CYS A 148 -3.92 -1.40 -10.13
CA CYS A 148 -4.83 -1.15 -9.01
C CYS A 148 -4.58 -2.22 -7.94
N TYR A 149 -4.39 -1.78 -6.69
CA TYR A 149 -4.25 -2.67 -5.54
C TYR A 149 -5.26 -2.29 -4.46
N SER A 150 -5.79 -3.27 -3.73
CA SER A 150 -6.66 -3.01 -2.58
C SER A 150 -6.60 -4.14 -1.56
N ASP A 151 -6.79 -3.81 -0.30
CA ASP A 151 -6.98 -4.76 0.79
C ASP A 151 -8.45 -5.16 0.98
N THR A 152 -9.35 -4.86 0.02
CA THR A 152 -10.80 -5.04 0.17
C THR A 152 -11.25 -6.47 0.50
N ALA A 153 -10.50 -7.50 0.09
CA ALA A 153 -10.79 -8.88 0.45
C ALA A 153 -10.38 -9.26 1.89
N HIS A 154 -9.50 -8.48 2.52
CA HIS A 154 -8.80 -8.84 3.78
C HIS A 154 -9.07 -7.87 4.92
N ALA A 155 -9.26 -6.58 4.63
CA ALA A 155 -9.47 -5.54 5.62
C ALA A 155 -10.91 -5.52 6.13
N ARG A 156 -11.05 -5.32 7.45
CA ARG A 156 -12.34 -5.13 8.14
C ARG A 156 -13.20 -4.05 7.48
N TYR A 157 -14.51 -4.15 7.65
CA TYR A 157 -15.44 -3.09 7.24
C TYR A 157 -15.02 -1.73 7.81
N LEU A 158 -15.19 -0.66 7.02
CA LEU A 158 -14.61 0.70 7.22
C LEU A 158 -13.06 0.83 7.23
N GLY A 159 -12.30 -0.27 7.20
CA GLY A 159 -10.83 -0.26 7.22
C GLY A 159 -10.14 -0.42 5.86
N LYS A 160 -10.89 -0.41 4.75
CA LYS A 160 -10.38 -0.76 3.42
C LYS A 160 -9.70 0.43 2.72
N HIS A 161 -8.70 0.12 1.91
CA HIS A 161 -7.92 1.04 1.09
C HIS A 161 -7.89 0.56 -0.37
N VAL A 162 -7.94 1.49 -1.31
CA VAL A 162 -7.62 1.24 -2.72
C VAL A 162 -6.51 2.18 -3.16
N TYR A 163 -5.50 1.62 -3.84
CA TYR A 163 -4.32 2.29 -4.34
C TYR A 163 -4.28 2.20 -5.87
N LEU A 164 -4.24 3.35 -6.54
CA LEU A 164 -4.02 3.42 -7.98
C LEU A 164 -2.60 3.92 -8.27
N PHE A 165 -1.84 3.10 -8.97
CA PHE A 165 -0.50 3.43 -9.46
C PHE A 165 -0.64 3.93 -10.88
N ALA A 166 -0.31 5.20 -11.12
CA ALA A 166 -0.59 5.85 -12.39
C ALA A 166 0.62 6.62 -12.94
N SER A 167 0.63 6.84 -14.25
CA SER A 167 1.48 7.84 -14.90
C SER A 167 0.61 9.02 -15.30
N TYR A 168 0.97 10.23 -14.85
CA TYR A 168 0.38 11.48 -15.36
C TYR A 168 1.48 12.31 -16.01
N ASN A 169 1.39 12.55 -17.32
CA ASN A 169 2.42 13.26 -18.09
C ASN A 169 3.87 12.74 -17.84
N ASN A 170 4.03 11.41 -17.85
CA ASN A 170 5.26 10.66 -17.54
C ASN A 170 5.78 10.83 -16.09
N GLN A 171 4.99 11.39 -15.16
CA GLN A 171 5.34 11.45 -13.74
C GLN A 171 4.59 10.36 -12.96
N PRO A 172 5.27 9.56 -12.12
CA PRO A 172 4.64 8.54 -11.30
C PRO A 172 3.73 9.18 -10.24
N GLN A 173 2.49 8.73 -10.18
CA GLN A 173 1.47 9.13 -9.21
C GLN A 173 1.03 7.91 -8.40
N VAL A 174 0.83 8.08 -7.09
CA VAL A 174 0.18 7.07 -6.25
C VAL A 174 -1.01 7.69 -5.57
N LEU A 175 -2.19 7.32 -6.05
CA LEU A 175 -3.45 7.78 -5.52
C LEU A 175 -3.99 6.76 -4.52
N VAL A 176 -4.60 7.23 -3.43
CA VAL A 176 -5.25 6.38 -2.42
C VAL A 176 -6.67 6.88 -2.14
N SER A 177 -7.61 5.94 -1.96
CA SER A 177 -8.93 6.23 -1.40
C SER A 177 -9.31 5.25 -0.29
N GLN A 178 -10.15 5.75 0.62
CA GLN A 178 -10.85 5.03 1.68
C GLN A 178 -12.35 5.39 1.66
N GLN A 179 -12.85 5.97 0.55
CA GLN A 179 -14.23 6.43 0.41
C GLN A 179 -15.19 5.24 0.52
N ASN A 180 -16.04 5.27 1.55
CA ASN A 180 -17.00 4.21 1.88
C ASN A 180 -18.46 4.59 1.63
N GLN A 181 -18.70 5.78 1.06
CA GLN A 181 -20.03 6.36 0.79
C GLN A 181 -20.03 7.04 -0.58
N GLY A 182 -21.20 7.15 -1.20
CA GLY A 182 -21.41 8.00 -2.38
C GLY A 182 -21.27 9.49 -2.05
N ASN A 183 -21.30 10.32 -3.10
CA ASN A 183 -21.37 11.79 -2.99
C ASN A 183 -22.25 12.36 -4.12
N GLU A 184 -22.56 13.64 -4.02
CA GLU A 184 -23.42 14.41 -4.92
C GLU A 184 -22.91 14.51 -6.38
N ARG A 185 -21.65 14.14 -6.64
CA ARG A 185 -21.07 14.03 -7.99
C ARG A 185 -20.96 12.60 -8.50
N ASN A 186 -21.34 11.63 -7.68
CA ASN A 186 -21.10 10.20 -7.90
C ASN A 186 -19.63 9.88 -8.27
N SER A 187 -18.68 10.70 -7.82
CA SER A 187 -17.26 10.54 -8.13
C SER A 187 -16.58 9.59 -7.16
N PHE A 188 -15.53 8.90 -7.61
CA PHE A 188 -14.62 8.20 -6.72
C PHE A 188 -13.44 9.13 -6.39
N VAL A 189 -13.47 9.73 -5.20
CA VAL A 189 -12.46 10.68 -4.74
C VAL A 189 -11.24 9.93 -4.22
N PHE A 190 -10.09 10.23 -4.79
CA PHE A 190 -8.78 9.82 -4.33
C PHE A 190 -7.98 11.05 -3.91
N LYS A 191 -6.92 10.83 -3.14
CA LYS A 191 -5.89 11.83 -2.83
C LYS A 191 -4.51 11.28 -3.19
N GLN A 192 -3.52 12.13 -3.37
CA GLN A 192 -2.13 11.66 -3.38
C GLN A 192 -1.79 10.96 -2.06
N THR A 193 -1.02 9.87 -2.14
CA THR A 193 -0.60 9.17 -0.91
C THR A 193 0.31 10.05 -0.06
N ALA A 194 -0.05 10.20 1.22
CA ALA A 194 0.84 10.81 2.21
C ALA A 194 2.02 9.88 2.56
N ASN A 195 1.91 8.57 2.25
CA ASN A 195 2.95 7.59 2.56
C ASN A 195 4.16 7.78 1.64
N GLN A 196 5.20 8.44 2.19
CA GLN A 196 6.43 8.77 1.48
C GLN A 196 7.19 7.54 0.96
N ASP A 197 7.06 6.39 1.64
CA ASP A 197 7.71 5.16 1.22
C ASP A 197 7.04 4.57 -0.02
N LEU A 198 5.70 4.57 -0.05
CA LEU A 198 4.89 4.14 -1.19
C LEU A 198 5.17 5.01 -2.43
N ALA A 199 5.12 6.33 -2.26
CA ALA A 199 5.39 7.29 -3.34
C ALA A 199 6.82 7.16 -3.90
N LYS A 200 7.84 7.13 -3.02
CA LYS A 200 9.25 7.04 -3.43
C LYS A 200 9.59 5.66 -4.01
N GLY A 201 9.01 4.59 -3.48
CA GLY A 201 9.22 3.23 -4.00
C GLY A 201 8.65 3.06 -5.40
N PHE A 202 7.41 3.51 -5.63
CA PHE A 202 6.85 3.51 -6.98
C PHE A 202 7.66 4.40 -7.93
N ALA A 203 8.10 5.59 -7.52
CA ALA A 203 8.93 6.46 -8.35
C ALA A 203 10.29 5.82 -8.74
N GLN A 204 10.90 5.02 -7.85
CA GLN A 204 12.10 4.24 -8.18
C GLN A 204 11.83 3.18 -9.26
N ILE A 205 10.77 2.39 -9.09
CA ILE A 205 10.35 1.35 -10.03
C ILE A 205 9.99 1.96 -11.39
N PHE A 206 9.25 3.06 -11.39
CA PHE A 206 8.87 3.78 -12.60
C PHE A 206 10.09 4.27 -13.39
N ALA A 207 11.12 4.75 -12.69
CA ALA A 207 12.42 5.12 -13.24
C ALA A 207 13.31 3.92 -13.65
N GLY A 208 12.83 2.67 -13.53
CA GLY A 208 13.57 1.46 -13.88
C GLY A 208 14.64 1.04 -12.87
N LYS A 209 14.57 1.55 -11.64
CA LYS A 209 15.44 1.13 -10.54
C LYS A 209 14.81 -0.05 -9.79
N ASN A 210 15.63 -0.81 -9.08
CA ASN A 210 15.14 -1.83 -8.15
C ASN A 210 14.29 -1.20 -7.03
N ILE A 211 13.43 -2.02 -6.43
CA ILE A 211 12.59 -1.64 -5.28
C ILE A 211 13.46 -1.16 -4.10
N PRO A 212 12.97 -0.25 -3.23
CA PRO A 212 13.80 0.34 -2.17
C PRO A 212 14.36 -0.73 -1.23
N ALA A 213 15.64 -0.64 -0.85
CA ALA A 213 16.36 -1.69 -0.12
C ALA A 213 15.62 -2.29 1.11
N LYS A 214 14.89 -1.47 1.87
CA LYS A 214 14.09 -1.93 3.02
C LYS A 214 12.90 -2.84 2.66
N PHE A 215 12.36 -2.69 1.45
CA PHE A 215 11.34 -3.56 0.84
C PHE A 215 11.95 -4.52 -0.20
N ALA A 216 13.24 -4.37 -0.52
CA ALA A 216 14.00 -5.27 -1.38
C ALA A 216 14.44 -6.57 -0.68
N LYS A 217 13.98 -6.80 0.56
CA LYS A 217 14.04 -8.09 1.23
C LYS A 217 13.11 -9.10 0.54
N SER A 218 13.49 -9.47 -0.68
CA SER A 218 13.24 -10.81 -1.18
C SER A 218 13.99 -11.78 -0.28
N SER A 219 13.31 -12.83 0.16
CA SER A 219 13.83 -14.03 0.83
C SER A 219 15.24 -13.90 1.42
N THR A 220 15.35 -13.37 2.65
CA THR A 220 16.34 -14.00 3.54
C THR A 220 15.94 -15.47 3.57
N ASN A 221 16.86 -16.38 3.22
CA ASN A 221 16.64 -17.83 3.33
C ASN A 221 16.51 -18.22 4.82
N ASN A 222 15.37 -17.88 5.44
CA ASN A 222 14.92 -18.43 6.72
C ASN A 222 14.54 -19.91 6.58
N SER A 223 14.55 -20.44 5.35
CA SER A 223 14.53 -21.85 4.97
C SER A 223 15.48 -22.75 5.80
N ASN A 224 16.53 -22.19 6.42
CA ASN A 224 17.48 -22.90 7.28
C ASN A 224 17.57 -22.39 8.73
N LYS A 225 16.68 -21.50 9.19
CA LYS A 225 16.48 -21.30 10.64
C LYS A 225 15.32 -22.17 11.08
N GLN A 226 15.66 -23.38 11.52
CA GLN A 226 14.72 -24.29 12.16
C GLN A 226 14.00 -23.55 13.29
N GLY A 227 12.67 -23.48 13.23
CA GLY A 227 11.87 -22.78 14.24
C GLY A 227 12.14 -23.35 15.63
N LEU A 228 11.99 -22.55 16.67
CA LEU A 228 12.04 -23.04 18.04
C LEU A 228 10.70 -23.69 18.41
N ALA A 229 10.74 -24.70 19.28
CA ALA A 229 9.52 -25.26 19.85
C ALA A 229 8.72 -24.19 20.62
N VAL A 230 7.40 -24.31 20.57
CA VAL A 230 6.43 -23.36 21.13
C VAL A 230 5.58 -24.09 22.15
N SER A 231 5.37 -23.47 23.32
CA SER A 231 4.36 -23.94 24.28
C SER A 231 2.99 -23.33 24.01
N ASP A 232 1.93 -24.01 24.43
CA ASP A 232 0.53 -23.56 24.43
C ASP A 232 0.36 -22.08 24.84
N GLU A 233 1.05 -21.66 25.89
CA GLU A 233 0.96 -20.31 26.42
C GLU A 233 1.68 -19.28 25.52
N GLU A 234 2.81 -19.64 24.92
CA GLU A 234 3.52 -18.82 23.94
C GLU A 234 2.72 -18.67 22.64
N ALA A 235 2.09 -19.74 22.19
CA ALA A 235 1.18 -19.76 21.04
C ALA A 235 -0.01 -18.81 21.24
N LEU A 236 -0.69 -18.92 22.39
CA LEU A 236 -1.83 -18.06 22.72
C LEU A 236 -1.42 -16.60 22.97
N LYS A 237 -0.24 -16.34 23.58
CA LYS A 237 0.32 -14.99 23.72
C LYS A 237 0.60 -14.33 22.36
N LEU A 238 1.14 -15.08 21.40
CA LEU A 238 1.32 -14.58 20.04
C LEU A 238 -0.02 -14.34 19.34
N PHE A 239 -0.95 -15.29 19.38
CA PHE A 239 -2.27 -15.16 18.77
C PHE A 239 -3.01 -13.93 19.32
N TYR A 240 -3.06 -13.77 20.65
CA TYR A 240 -3.59 -12.57 21.31
C TYR A 240 -2.92 -11.30 20.75
N THR A 241 -1.58 -11.27 20.68
CA THR A 241 -0.82 -10.11 20.19
C THR A 241 -1.19 -9.77 18.75
N VAL A 242 -1.22 -10.76 17.85
CA VAL A 242 -1.57 -10.57 16.44
C VAL A 242 -3.00 -10.06 16.29
N GLN A 243 -3.97 -10.74 16.91
CA GLN A 243 -5.39 -10.41 16.78
C GLN A 243 -5.75 -9.05 17.41
N THR A 244 -5.10 -8.64 18.49
CA THR A 244 -5.35 -7.33 19.12
C THR A 244 -4.55 -6.18 18.49
N SER A 245 -3.41 -6.47 17.84
CA SER A 245 -2.62 -5.46 17.11
C SER A 245 -3.37 -4.79 15.96
N ALA A 246 -4.43 -5.43 15.46
CA ALA A 246 -5.37 -4.87 14.48
C ALA A 246 -6.17 -3.65 15.00
N GLY A 247 -6.01 -3.24 16.26
CA GLY A 247 -6.50 -1.95 16.77
C GLY A 247 -7.99 -1.94 17.08
N ASN A 248 -8.40 -2.78 18.04
CA ASN A 248 -9.51 -2.47 18.95
C ASN A 248 -9.26 -3.17 20.30
N ALA A 249 -9.17 -2.38 21.38
CA ALA A 249 -9.00 -2.91 22.74
C ALA A 249 -10.21 -3.73 23.22
N GLU A 250 -11.39 -3.56 22.61
CA GLU A 250 -12.57 -4.39 22.89
C GLU A 250 -12.45 -5.81 22.32
N PHE A 251 -11.57 -6.04 21.33
CA PHE A 251 -11.44 -7.35 20.69
C PHE A 251 -10.73 -8.38 21.58
N SER A 252 -9.87 -7.95 22.52
CA SER A 252 -9.25 -8.86 23.49
C SER A 252 -10.30 -9.61 24.32
N GLN A 253 -11.34 -8.90 24.76
CA GLN A 253 -12.43 -9.50 25.54
C GLN A 253 -13.29 -10.45 24.71
N ARG A 254 -13.33 -10.31 23.37
CA ARG A 254 -13.99 -11.29 22.48
C ARG A 254 -13.21 -12.60 22.38
N LEU A 255 -11.88 -12.55 22.45
CA LEU A 255 -11.06 -13.77 22.51
C LEU A 255 -11.40 -14.60 23.76
N ALA A 256 -11.58 -13.94 24.90
CA ALA A 256 -12.04 -14.61 26.13
C ALA A 256 -13.48 -15.14 26.01
N ASN A 257 -14.42 -14.26 25.64
CA ASN A 257 -15.85 -14.51 25.83
C ASN A 257 -16.48 -15.27 24.66
N ASP A 258 -16.21 -14.87 23.43
CA ASP A 258 -16.94 -15.32 22.23
C ASP A 258 -16.38 -16.62 21.64
N ALA A 259 -15.22 -17.10 22.10
CA ALA A 259 -14.59 -18.33 21.62
C ALA A 259 -15.30 -19.60 22.10
N ASP A 260 -15.54 -20.54 21.19
CA ASP A 260 -15.90 -21.93 21.53
C ASP A 260 -14.63 -22.73 21.88
N SER A 261 -13.58 -22.58 21.05
CA SER A 261 -12.29 -23.26 21.19
C SER A 261 -11.16 -22.52 20.49
N TYR A 262 -9.93 -22.87 20.88
CA TYR A 262 -8.70 -22.54 20.17
C TYR A 262 -7.99 -23.81 19.77
N LEU A 263 -7.84 -24.07 18.48
CA LEU A 263 -7.09 -25.22 17.98
C LEU A 263 -5.63 -24.81 17.76
N PHE A 264 -4.70 -25.41 18.51
CA PHE A 264 -3.26 -25.24 18.35
C PHE A 264 -2.65 -26.50 17.75
N THR A 265 -2.07 -26.40 16.56
CA THR A 265 -1.63 -27.57 15.79
C THR A 265 -0.24 -27.34 15.19
N ASP A 266 0.61 -28.37 15.21
CA ASP A 266 1.84 -28.41 14.42
C ASP A 266 1.49 -28.72 12.96
N ILE A 267 1.80 -27.76 12.08
CA ILE A 267 1.54 -27.85 10.63
C ILE A 267 2.83 -28.02 9.83
N SER A 268 3.95 -28.36 10.49
CA SER A 268 5.23 -28.65 9.84
C SER A 268 5.09 -29.67 8.72
N GLY A 269 5.65 -29.36 7.56
CA GLY A 269 5.58 -30.21 6.36
C GLY A 269 4.21 -30.23 5.66
N GLN A 270 3.15 -29.66 6.24
CA GLN A 270 1.88 -29.53 5.54
C GLN A 270 1.99 -28.55 4.37
N ASN A 271 1.13 -28.72 3.38
CA ASN A 271 1.02 -27.85 2.22
C ASN A 271 0.55 -26.43 2.62
N VAL A 272 1.19 -25.39 2.11
CA VAL A 272 0.95 -23.98 2.52
C VAL A 272 -0.48 -23.50 2.23
N THR A 273 -1.16 -24.10 1.25
CA THR A 273 -2.54 -23.82 0.87
C THR A 273 -3.49 -24.94 1.32
N PHE A 274 -3.06 -25.81 2.24
CA PHE A 274 -3.80 -26.95 2.79
C PHE A 274 -4.44 -27.86 1.71
N GLY A 275 -3.76 -28.00 0.57
CA GLY A 275 -4.21 -28.81 -0.58
C GLY A 275 -5.00 -28.03 -1.64
N MET A 276 -5.27 -26.74 -1.43
CA MET A 276 -5.91 -25.88 -2.43
C MET A 276 -4.89 -25.49 -3.51
N GLY A 277 -5.25 -25.71 -4.78
CA GLY A 277 -4.35 -25.52 -5.91
C GLY A 277 -3.40 -26.70 -6.10
N LYS A 278 -3.80 -27.63 -6.97
CA LYS A 278 -3.13 -28.92 -7.24
C LYS A 278 -1.62 -28.84 -7.54
N ASP A 279 -1.15 -27.72 -8.07
CA ASP A 279 0.25 -27.53 -8.50
C ASP A 279 1.09 -26.80 -7.42
N VAL A 280 0.50 -26.44 -6.28
CA VAL A 280 1.22 -25.88 -5.13
C VAL A 280 1.93 -27.00 -4.38
N THR A 281 3.24 -27.10 -4.54
CA THR A 281 4.09 -28.08 -3.84
C THR A 281 4.77 -27.54 -2.59
N ARG A 282 4.57 -26.26 -2.26
CA ARG A 282 5.25 -25.59 -1.15
C ARG A 282 4.67 -26.00 0.20
N THR A 283 5.55 -26.22 1.17
CA THR A 283 5.21 -26.70 2.52
C THR A 283 5.70 -25.76 3.61
N PHE A 284 5.08 -25.84 4.77
CA PHE A 284 5.54 -25.18 5.98
C PHE A 284 6.85 -25.82 6.49
N PRO A 285 7.91 -25.07 6.85
CA PRO A 285 9.12 -25.64 7.44
C PRO A 285 8.87 -26.25 8.83
N THR A 286 9.88 -26.95 9.36
CA THR A 286 9.82 -27.55 10.70
C THR A 286 9.58 -26.53 11.81
N ASN A 287 8.78 -26.92 12.81
CA ASN A 287 8.32 -26.11 13.94
C ASN A 287 7.48 -24.89 13.48
N THR A 288 6.66 -25.08 12.45
CA THR A 288 5.59 -24.14 12.08
C THR A 288 4.29 -24.59 12.72
N TYR A 289 3.63 -23.68 13.43
CA TYR A 289 2.39 -23.94 14.15
C TYR A 289 1.26 -23.04 13.65
N GLN A 290 0.03 -23.47 13.89
CA GLN A 290 -1.18 -22.69 13.71
C GLN A 290 -1.94 -22.58 15.02
N VAL A 291 -2.46 -21.39 15.34
CA VAL A 291 -3.58 -21.24 16.28
C VAL A 291 -4.78 -20.75 15.48
N LEU A 292 -5.89 -21.48 15.54
CA LEU A 292 -7.17 -21.15 14.90
C LEU A 292 -8.24 -20.95 15.99
N GLY A 293 -8.89 -19.79 16.01
CA GLY A 293 -10.04 -19.55 16.88
C GLY A 293 -11.35 -20.02 16.23
N SER A 294 -12.18 -20.72 17.00
CA SER A 294 -13.59 -20.97 16.67
C SER A 294 -14.48 -20.05 17.50
N PRO A 295 -15.45 -19.32 16.91
CA PRO A 295 -15.76 -19.23 15.48
C PRO A 295 -14.69 -18.49 14.66
N SER A 296 -14.63 -18.78 13.36
CA SER A 296 -13.52 -18.40 12.46
C SER A 296 -13.23 -16.89 12.32
N TYR A 297 -14.16 -16.00 12.69
CA TYR A 297 -13.92 -14.57 12.72
C TYR A 297 -12.93 -14.14 13.83
N LEU A 298 -12.71 -14.99 14.84
CA LEU A 298 -11.64 -14.80 15.83
C LEU A 298 -10.25 -14.90 15.19
N GLY A 299 -10.16 -15.55 14.03
CA GLY A 299 -8.99 -15.55 13.14
C GLY A 299 -8.07 -16.76 13.28
N SER A 300 -6.97 -16.71 12.52
CA SER A 300 -5.91 -17.71 12.50
C SER A 300 -4.56 -17.00 12.54
N THR A 301 -3.60 -17.57 13.24
CA THR A 301 -2.19 -17.16 13.18
C THR A 301 -1.34 -18.37 12.84
N VAL A 302 -0.65 -18.34 11.70
CA VAL A 302 0.35 -19.35 11.30
C VAL A 302 1.74 -18.78 11.51
N PHE A 303 2.63 -19.50 12.21
CA PHE A 303 3.87 -18.89 12.70
C PHE A 303 5.02 -19.86 13.02
N GLN A 304 6.23 -19.31 13.14
CA GLN A 304 7.42 -19.94 13.70
C GLN A 304 8.02 -19.06 14.79
N LYS A 305 8.53 -19.66 15.87
CA LYS A 305 9.29 -18.94 16.90
C LYS A 305 10.76 -18.82 16.49
N ILE A 306 11.32 -17.62 16.57
CA ILE A 306 12.71 -17.30 16.20
C ILE A 306 13.53 -16.68 17.35
N GLY A 307 12.92 -16.49 18.52
CA GLY A 307 13.57 -16.04 19.75
C GLY A 307 12.59 -16.01 20.93
N PRO A 308 13.03 -15.62 22.13
CA PRO A 308 12.22 -15.73 23.36
C PRO A 308 10.81 -15.14 23.27
N ASN A 309 10.67 -13.95 22.68
CA ASN A 309 9.39 -13.30 22.40
C ASN A 309 9.23 -12.92 20.91
N LYS A 310 10.00 -13.55 20.01
CA LYS A 310 10.06 -13.17 18.58
C LYS A 310 9.58 -14.29 17.68
N TYR A 311 8.71 -13.94 16.74
CA TYR A 311 8.01 -14.89 15.88
C TYR A 311 7.98 -14.38 14.43
N LEU A 312 8.05 -15.30 13.48
CA LEU A 312 7.69 -15.07 12.08
C LEU A 312 6.23 -15.46 11.92
N VAL A 313 5.37 -14.52 11.53
CA VAL A 313 3.93 -14.75 11.29
C VAL A 313 3.67 -14.74 9.78
N TYR A 314 3.27 -15.90 9.27
CA TYR A 314 2.92 -16.13 7.88
C TYR A 314 1.50 -15.62 7.60
N GLN A 315 1.33 -14.84 6.54
CA GLN A 315 0.05 -14.18 6.20
C GLN A 315 -0.90 -15.13 5.45
N VAL A 316 -1.03 -16.37 5.94
CA VAL A 316 -1.91 -17.39 5.36
C VAL A 316 -3.35 -17.11 5.80
N PRO A 317 -4.33 -17.03 4.88
CA PRO A 317 -5.71 -16.71 5.23
C PRO A 317 -6.39 -17.86 5.99
N THR A 318 -7.47 -17.56 6.72
CA THR A 318 -8.32 -18.57 7.38
C THR A 318 -9.09 -19.46 6.39
N HIS A 319 -9.21 -19.02 5.13
CA HIS A 319 -9.94 -19.69 4.06
C HIS A 319 -9.33 -19.31 2.71
N PHE A 320 -9.40 -20.21 1.74
CA PHE A 320 -8.95 -19.98 0.37
C PHE A 320 -10.16 -19.81 -0.53
N ASP A 321 -10.10 -18.87 -1.45
CA ASP A 321 -11.15 -18.68 -2.46
C ASP A 321 -11.10 -19.78 -3.55
N LEU A 322 -12.10 -19.78 -4.43
CA LEU A 322 -12.16 -20.70 -5.58
C LEU A 322 -11.01 -20.45 -6.58
N GLN A 323 -10.44 -19.25 -6.63
CA GLN A 323 -9.37 -18.91 -7.55
C GLN A 323 -8.09 -19.70 -7.24
N PHE A 324 -7.86 -20.11 -5.99
CA PHE A 324 -6.79 -21.06 -5.66
C PHE A 324 -6.94 -22.42 -6.36
N GLN A 325 -8.16 -22.84 -6.74
CA GLN A 325 -8.38 -24.06 -7.52
C GLN A 325 -8.32 -23.79 -9.04
N GLU A 326 -8.83 -22.65 -9.49
CA GLU A 326 -8.99 -22.31 -10.91
C GLU A 326 -7.70 -21.79 -11.56
N ASP A 327 -6.86 -21.07 -10.81
CA ASP A 327 -5.63 -20.44 -11.30
C ASP A 327 -4.39 -20.95 -10.54
N ALA A 328 -3.75 -21.97 -11.11
CA ALA A 328 -2.53 -22.56 -10.58
C ALA A 328 -1.35 -21.57 -10.47
N SER A 329 -1.28 -20.56 -11.34
CA SER A 329 -0.21 -19.56 -11.30
C SER A 329 -0.41 -18.60 -10.13
N PHE A 330 -1.65 -18.15 -9.91
CA PHE A 330 -2.03 -17.37 -8.74
C PHE A 330 -1.84 -18.17 -7.44
N ALA A 331 -2.32 -19.42 -7.38
CA ALA A 331 -2.18 -20.27 -6.20
C ALA A 331 -0.70 -20.46 -5.80
N LYS A 332 0.16 -20.75 -6.80
CA LYS A 332 1.60 -20.84 -6.58
C LYS A 332 2.19 -19.49 -6.15
N GLN A 333 1.88 -18.39 -6.84
CA GLN A 333 2.39 -17.06 -6.49
C GLN A 333 2.00 -16.63 -5.08
N LYS A 334 0.78 -16.95 -4.63
CA LYS A 334 0.30 -16.67 -3.28
C LYS A 334 0.98 -17.54 -2.23
N SER A 335 1.15 -18.83 -2.50
CA SER A 335 1.95 -19.73 -1.66
C SER A 335 3.42 -19.29 -1.54
N ASP A 336 4.00 -18.79 -2.65
CA ASP A 336 5.32 -18.16 -2.67
C ASP A 336 5.32 -16.87 -1.79
N GLN A 337 4.33 -15.99 -1.99
CA GLN A 337 4.15 -14.76 -1.18
C GLN A 337 4.05 -15.03 0.33
N TYR A 338 3.28 -16.05 0.75
CA TYR A 338 3.03 -16.30 2.17
C TYR A 338 4.29 -16.66 2.97
N MET A 339 5.19 -17.49 2.43
CA MET A 339 6.41 -17.90 3.15
C MET A 339 7.65 -17.05 2.87
N ASP A 340 7.68 -16.29 1.76
CA ASP A 340 8.82 -15.40 1.47
C ASP A 340 8.73 -14.07 2.21
N HIS A 341 7.54 -13.69 2.70
CA HIS A 341 7.30 -12.40 3.36
C HIS A 341 6.59 -12.49 4.74
N PRO A 342 7.00 -13.39 5.65
CA PRO A 342 6.46 -13.44 7.01
C PRO A 342 6.79 -12.16 7.78
N GLN A 343 5.89 -11.77 8.69
CA GLN A 343 6.07 -10.61 9.56
C GLN A 343 6.83 -10.98 10.84
N GLU A 344 7.86 -10.22 11.19
CA GLU A 344 8.52 -10.38 12.49
C GLU A 344 7.67 -9.69 13.57
N VAL A 345 7.00 -10.49 14.40
CA VAL A 345 6.19 -10.03 15.53
C VAL A 345 6.99 -10.23 16.82
N THR A 346 7.04 -9.18 17.64
CA THR A 346 7.53 -9.27 19.02
C THR A 346 6.34 -9.26 19.96
N VAL A 347 6.20 -10.33 20.76
CA VAL A 347 5.15 -10.44 21.79
C VAL A 347 5.49 -9.50 22.94
N GLY A 348 4.53 -8.64 23.28
CA GLY A 348 4.59 -7.72 24.42
C GLY A 348 3.81 -8.25 25.63
N THR A 349 3.42 -7.34 26.52
CA THR A 349 2.50 -7.65 27.62
C THR A 349 1.12 -8.01 27.05
N VAL A 350 0.51 -9.08 27.58
CA VAL A 350 -0.86 -9.50 27.26
C VAL A 350 -1.74 -9.40 28.51
N ASP A 351 -3.06 -9.40 28.32
CA ASP A 351 -4.01 -9.52 29.43
C ASP A 351 -3.99 -10.96 29.97
N GLU A 352 -3.55 -11.13 31.22
CA GLU A 352 -3.40 -12.45 31.85
C GLU A 352 -4.75 -13.15 32.11
N GLN A 353 -5.82 -12.38 32.35
CA GLN A 353 -7.16 -12.92 32.60
C GLN A 353 -7.75 -13.46 31.29
N VAL A 354 -7.63 -12.69 30.20
CA VAL A 354 -8.02 -13.15 28.86
C VAL A 354 -7.20 -14.37 28.44
N LEU A 355 -5.88 -14.35 28.67
CA LEU A 355 -5.01 -15.48 28.33
C LEU A 355 -5.40 -16.76 29.09
N ALA A 356 -5.74 -16.66 30.38
CA ALA A 356 -6.22 -17.80 31.16
C ALA A 356 -7.54 -18.37 30.61
N GLN A 357 -8.47 -17.51 30.18
CA GLN A 357 -9.73 -17.92 29.56
C GLN A 357 -9.52 -18.57 28.18
N MET A 358 -8.59 -18.04 27.36
CA MET A 358 -8.19 -18.66 26.09
C MET A 358 -7.57 -20.05 26.33
N LYS A 359 -6.69 -20.18 27.33
CA LYS A 359 -6.02 -21.45 27.71
C LYS A 359 -7.01 -22.51 28.19
N ALA A 360 -8.08 -22.12 28.89
CA ALA A 360 -9.16 -23.02 29.28
C ALA A 360 -9.99 -23.57 28.10
N LYS A 361 -9.89 -22.94 26.92
CA LYS A 361 -10.58 -23.31 25.67
C LYS A 361 -9.62 -23.89 24.62
N LEU A 362 -8.36 -24.15 24.98
CA LEU A 362 -7.35 -24.67 24.06
C LEU A 362 -7.52 -26.17 23.83
N THR A 363 -7.41 -26.55 22.56
CA THR A 363 -7.48 -27.92 22.02
C THR A 363 -6.32 -28.14 21.04
N HIS A 364 -5.95 -29.40 20.80
CA HIS A 364 -4.84 -29.80 19.93
C HIS A 364 -5.34 -30.69 18.79
#